data_AF-A0A969JGC5-F1
#
_entry.id   AF-A0A969JGC5-F1
#
_cell.length_a   1.000
_cell.length_b   1.000
_cell.length_c   1.000
_cell.angle_alpha   90.00
_cell.angle_beta   90.00
_cell.angle_gamma   90.00
#
_symmetry.space_group_name_H-M   'P 1'
#
loop_
_entity.id
_entity.type
_entity.pdbx_description
1 polymer ?
#
loop_
_entity_poly.entity_id
_entity_poly.type
_entity_poly.pdbx_seq_one_letter_code
_entity_poly.pdbx_strand_id
1 'polypeptide(L)'
;MNPDQYPKIYLYRRIVQAKLYIDKHYSDKIDLDNISDEAYFSKFHFIRLFKSIYGKTPHQYLTTVRIEKAQQLLQRGSSVTEVCFLVGYDSVSSFSGLFTKNVGKTPSEFLNFNKKRQNDVQSKPLAFVPSCYAFMHGWTENSNFEEVKV
;
A
#
# COMPACT_ATOMS: atom_id res chain seq x y z
N MET A 1 -35.75 -2.64 -19.63
CA MET A 1 -35.58 -3.30 -18.32
C MET A 1 -35.36 -2.19 -17.29
N ASN A 2 -36.24 -2.03 -16.29
CA ASN A 2 -36.18 -0.89 -15.37
C ASN A 2 -35.08 -1.11 -14.30
N PRO A 3 -34.04 -0.25 -14.20
CA PRO A 3 -32.95 -0.39 -13.23
C PRO A 3 -33.40 -0.30 -11.76
N ASP A 4 -34.56 0.30 -11.49
CA ASP A 4 -35.07 0.57 -10.13
C ASP A 4 -35.57 -0.67 -9.38
N GLN A 5 -35.59 -1.85 -10.03
CA GLN A 5 -36.11 -3.10 -9.46
C GLN A 5 -35.03 -3.98 -8.80
N TYR A 6 -33.74 -3.60 -8.85
CA TYR A 6 -32.67 -4.40 -8.23
C TYR A 6 -32.41 -3.96 -6.79
N PRO A 7 -32.44 -4.90 -5.82
CA PRO A 7 -32.01 -4.62 -4.45
C PRO A 7 -30.57 -4.07 -4.45
N LYS A 8 -30.33 -2.96 -3.71
CA LYS A 8 -29.02 -2.27 -3.65
C LYS A 8 -27.83 -3.22 -3.38
N ILE A 9 -28.07 -4.34 -2.70
CA ILE A 9 -27.08 -5.39 -2.42
C ILE A 9 -26.36 -5.91 -3.69
N TYR A 10 -27.05 -6.05 -4.83
CA TYR A 10 -26.45 -6.52 -6.08
C TYR A 10 -25.46 -5.51 -6.65
N LEU A 11 -25.82 -4.23 -6.54
CA LEU A 11 -24.99 -3.13 -6.97
C LEU A 11 -23.72 -3.02 -6.09
N TYR A 12 -23.86 -3.14 -4.76
CA TYR A 12 -22.71 -3.20 -3.86
C TYR A 12 -21.81 -4.39 -4.17
N ARG A 13 -22.38 -5.57 -4.41
CA ARG A 13 -21.60 -6.77 -4.75
C ARG A 13 -20.73 -6.56 -6.00
N ARG A 14 -21.29 -5.98 -7.06
CA ARG A 14 -20.56 -5.68 -8.31
C ARG A 14 -19.44 -4.67 -8.10
N ILE A 15 -19.68 -3.63 -7.30
CA ILE A 15 -18.65 -2.65 -6.96
C ILE A 15 -17.53 -3.27 -6.11
N VAL A 16 -17.87 -4.18 -5.19
CA VAL A 16 -16.88 -4.95 -4.44
C VAL A 16 -16.06 -5.86 -5.38
N GLN A 17 -16.67 -6.48 -6.39
CA GLN A 17 -15.92 -7.26 -7.39
C GLN A 17 -14.90 -6.41 -8.13
N ALA A 18 -15.29 -5.22 -8.62
CA ALA A 18 -14.33 -4.31 -9.26
C ALA A 18 -13.20 -3.88 -8.30
N LYS A 19 -13.47 -3.65 -7.02
CA LYS A 19 -12.42 -3.38 -6.02
C LYS A 19 -11.47 -4.58 -5.91
N LEU A 20 -11.99 -5.79 -5.76
CA LEU A 20 -11.19 -7.01 -5.64
C LEU A 20 -10.33 -7.24 -6.88
N TYR A 21 -10.87 -6.94 -8.06
CA TYR A 21 -10.13 -6.97 -9.31
C TYR A 21 -8.96 -5.98 -9.29
N ILE A 22 -9.18 -4.72 -8.89
CA ILE A 22 -8.08 -3.75 -8.71
C ILE A 22 -7.05 -4.27 -7.70
N ASP A 23 -7.47 -4.77 -6.55
CA ASP A 23 -6.57 -5.25 -5.49
C ASP A 23 -5.71 -6.44 -5.94
N LYS A 24 -6.23 -7.27 -6.86
CA LYS A 24 -5.54 -8.43 -7.41
C LYS A 24 -4.60 -8.06 -8.57
N HIS A 25 -5.03 -7.11 -9.40
CA HIS A 25 -4.38 -6.75 -10.68
C HIS A 25 -3.69 -5.38 -10.63
N TYR A 26 -3.41 -4.84 -9.45
CA TYR A 26 -2.86 -3.48 -9.32
C TYR A 26 -1.54 -3.29 -10.07
N SER A 27 -0.71 -4.33 -10.19
CA SER A 27 0.58 -4.29 -10.90
C SER A 27 0.43 -4.31 -12.42
N ASP A 28 -0.73 -4.72 -12.92
CA ASP A 28 -0.96 -4.96 -14.33
C ASP A 28 -1.38 -3.65 -15.02
N LYS A 29 -1.32 -3.64 -16.36
CA LYS A 29 -1.80 -2.51 -17.17
C LYS A 29 -3.33 -2.55 -17.29
N ILE A 30 -4.02 -2.36 -16.17
CA ILE A 30 -5.47 -2.24 -16.12
C ILE A 30 -5.90 -0.78 -16.31
N ASP A 31 -6.95 -0.58 -17.10
CA ASP A 31 -7.59 0.71 -17.32
C ASP A 31 -9.03 0.72 -16.77
N LEU A 32 -9.73 1.83 -17.00
CA LEU A 32 -11.10 1.98 -16.52
C LEU A 32 -12.07 1.03 -17.23
N ASP A 33 -11.85 0.69 -18.50
CA ASP A 33 -12.67 -0.29 -19.23
C ASP A 33 -12.62 -1.64 -18.51
N ASN A 34 -11.40 -2.14 -18.27
CA ASN A 34 -11.19 -3.44 -17.63
C ASN A 34 -11.90 -3.52 -16.27
N ILE A 35 -11.81 -2.46 -15.47
CA ILE A 35 -12.40 -2.41 -14.13
C ILE A 35 -13.94 -2.29 -14.20
N SER A 36 -14.48 -1.48 -15.12
CA SER A 36 -15.93 -1.28 -15.23
C SER A 36 -16.64 -2.50 -15.81
N ASP A 37 -15.96 -3.24 -16.69
CA ASP A 37 -16.47 -4.46 -17.31
C ASP A 37 -16.63 -5.57 -16.26
N GLU A 38 -15.68 -5.69 -15.32
CA GLU A 38 -15.79 -6.61 -14.18
C GLU A 38 -17.04 -6.34 -13.32
N ALA A 39 -17.44 -5.07 -13.20
CA ALA A 39 -18.66 -4.68 -12.48
C ALA A 39 -19.92 -4.66 -13.35
N TYR A 40 -19.83 -4.93 -14.66
CA TYR A 40 -20.93 -4.86 -15.62
C TYR A 40 -21.68 -3.51 -15.58
N PHE A 41 -20.93 -2.41 -15.52
CA PHE A 41 -21.45 -1.05 -15.54
C PHE A 41 -20.81 -0.22 -16.65
N SER A 42 -21.55 0.74 -17.19
CA SER A 42 -20.92 1.77 -18.02
C SER A 42 -19.93 2.58 -17.19
N LYS A 43 -18.83 3.04 -17.81
CA LYS A 43 -17.75 3.82 -17.16
C LYS A 43 -18.27 4.96 -16.29
N PHE A 44 -19.17 5.79 -16.83
CA PHE A 44 -19.66 6.98 -16.14
C PHE A 44 -20.47 6.62 -14.90
N HIS A 45 -21.32 5.59 -14.99
CA HIS A 45 -22.09 5.12 -13.85
C HIS A 45 -21.17 4.46 -12.81
N PHE A 46 -20.22 3.64 -13.27
CA PHE A 46 -19.23 2.98 -12.43
C PHE A 46 -18.40 3.98 -11.62
N ILE A 47 -17.83 5.02 -12.25
CA ILE A 47 -17.03 6.04 -11.54
C ILE A 47 -17.83 6.70 -10.43
N ARG A 48 -19.06 7.15 -10.73
CA ARG A 48 -19.93 7.84 -9.76
C ARG A 48 -20.23 6.95 -8.57
N LEU A 49 -20.57 5.70 -8.86
CA LEU A 49 -20.97 4.73 -7.87
C LEU A 49 -19.80 4.24 -7.01
N PHE A 50 -18.67 3.93 -7.63
CA PHE A 50 -17.45 3.56 -6.92
C PHE A 50 -17.00 4.69 -6.00
N LYS A 51 -17.04 5.94 -6.48
CA LYS A 51 -16.71 7.13 -5.67
C LYS A 51 -17.70 7.34 -4.53
N SER A 52 -19.01 7.13 -4.73
CA SER A 52 -19.99 7.27 -3.65
C SER A 52 -19.81 6.22 -2.55
N ILE A 53 -19.27 5.05 -2.88
CA ILE A 53 -19.05 3.95 -1.94
C ILE A 53 -17.68 4.05 -1.23
N TYR A 54 -16.62 4.35 -1.98
CA TYR A 54 -15.24 4.33 -1.46
C TYR A 54 -14.61 5.71 -1.24
N GLY A 55 -15.31 6.80 -1.57
CA GLY A 55 -14.84 8.17 -1.41
C GLY A 55 -13.82 8.63 -2.46
N LYS A 56 -13.35 7.73 -3.33
CA LYS A 56 -12.32 7.97 -4.35
C LYS A 56 -12.72 7.34 -5.69
N THR A 57 -12.27 7.92 -6.80
CA THR A 57 -12.50 7.33 -8.12
C THR A 57 -11.73 6.01 -8.26
N PRO A 58 -12.10 5.12 -9.20
CA PRO A 58 -11.37 3.87 -9.43
C PRO A 58 -9.88 4.09 -9.70
N HIS A 59 -9.54 5.08 -10.52
CA HIS A 59 -8.15 5.44 -10.80
C HIS A 59 -7.40 5.94 -9.54
N GLN A 60 -8.05 6.77 -8.71
CA GLN A 60 -7.46 7.20 -7.45
C GLN A 60 -7.25 6.02 -6.49
N TYR A 61 -8.19 5.07 -6.46
CA TYR A 61 -8.06 3.84 -5.67
C TYR A 61 -6.90 2.98 -6.13
N LEU A 62 -6.76 2.71 -7.43
CA LEU A 62 -5.63 1.99 -8.00
C LEU A 62 -4.30 2.66 -7.62
N THR A 63 -4.20 3.98 -7.77
CA THR A 63 -3.02 4.74 -7.34
C THR A 63 -2.72 4.52 -5.86
N THR A 64 -3.72 4.61 -4.97
CA THR A 64 -3.52 4.36 -3.54
C THR A 64 -2.94 2.97 -3.29
N VAL A 65 -3.53 1.92 -3.88
CA VAL A 65 -3.05 0.54 -3.73
C VAL A 65 -1.60 0.41 -4.21
N ARG A 66 -1.27 0.96 -5.38
CA ARG A 66 0.10 0.95 -5.92
C ARG A 66 1.10 1.64 -5.00
N ILE A 67 0.74 2.79 -4.43
CA ILE A 67 1.61 3.54 -3.51
C ILE A 67 1.78 2.80 -2.17
N GLU A 68 0.74 2.19 -1.64
CA GLU A 68 0.83 1.36 -0.43
C GLU A 68 1.77 0.16 -0.65
N LYS A 69 1.63 -0.53 -1.79
CA LYS A 69 2.52 -1.64 -2.17
C LYS A 69 3.96 -1.17 -2.40
N ALA A 70 4.15 0.01 -3.01
CA ALA A 70 5.46 0.60 -3.18
C ALA A 70 6.16 0.88 -1.84
N GLN A 71 5.44 1.46 -0.87
CA GLN A 71 5.97 1.67 0.47
C GLN A 71 6.41 0.35 1.13
N GLN A 72 5.62 -0.72 1.01
CA GLN A 72 5.97 -2.04 1.55
C GLN A 72 7.27 -2.60 0.91
N LEU A 73 7.44 -2.46 -0.40
CA LEU A 73 8.63 -2.95 -1.10
C LEU A 73 9.88 -2.13 -0.77
N LEU A 74 9.75 -0.80 -0.67
CA LEU A 74 10.84 0.09 -0.26
C LEU A 74 11.25 -0.15 1.20
N GLN A 75 10.29 -0.43 2.10
CA GLN A 75 10.59 -0.83 3.48
C GLN A 75 11.40 -2.12 3.57
N ARG A 76 11.23 -3.03 2.60
CA ARG A 76 12.00 -4.27 2.47
C ARG A 76 13.36 -4.08 1.79
N GLY A 77 13.70 -2.85 1.37
CA GLY A 77 15.01 -2.52 0.81
C GLY A 77 15.10 -2.60 -0.72
N SER A 78 14.00 -2.86 -1.42
CA SER A 78 13.97 -2.91 -2.90
C SER A 78 14.37 -1.55 -3.49
N SER A 79 15.02 -1.54 -4.66
CA SER A 79 15.42 -0.28 -5.30
C SER A 79 14.21 0.48 -5.85
N VAL A 80 14.33 1.81 -5.95
CA VAL A 80 13.25 2.68 -6.48
C VAL A 80 12.82 2.26 -7.88
N THR A 81 13.78 1.88 -8.73
CA THR A 81 13.53 1.45 -10.11
C THR A 81 12.77 0.12 -10.16
N GLU A 82 13.18 -0.88 -9.38
CA GLU A 82 12.46 -2.16 -9.30
C GLU A 82 11.03 -1.94 -8.80
N VAL A 83 10.86 -1.14 -7.74
CA VAL A 83 9.55 -0.85 -7.16
C VAL A 83 8.62 -0.19 -8.18
N CYS A 84 9.13 0.77 -8.97
CA CYS A 84 8.35 1.43 -10.02
C CYS A 84 7.65 0.41 -10.94
N PHE A 85 8.41 -0.54 -11.47
CA PHE A 85 7.89 -1.53 -12.40
C PHE A 85 7.04 -2.60 -11.70
N LEU A 86 7.44 -3.05 -10.50
CA LEU A 86 6.69 -4.06 -9.72
C LEU A 86 5.29 -3.60 -9.31
N VAL A 87 5.08 -2.29 -9.17
CA VAL A 87 3.76 -1.73 -8.84
C VAL A 87 3.01 -1.21 -10.07
N GLY A 88 3.50 -1.47 -11.28
CA GLY A 88 2.77 -1.22 -12.53
C GLY A 88 2.94 0.18 -13.12
N TYR A 89 4.03 0.89 -12.84
CA TYR A 89 4.40 2.12 -13.55
C TYR A 89 5.51 1.88 -14.56
N ASP A 90 5.41 2.52 -15.72
CA ASP A 90 6.38 2.41 -16.81
C ASP A 90 7.53 3.43 -16.72
N SER A 91 7.46 4.42 -15.81
CA SER A 91 8.44 5.49 -15.70
C SER A 91 8.72 5.87 -14.25
N VAL A 92 10.01 5.81 -13.89
CA VAL A 92 10.50 6.17 -12.55
C VAL A 92 10.22 7.63 -12.22
N SER A 93 10.27 8.53 -13.21
CA SER A 93 10.01 9.96 -13.01
C SER A 93 8.54 10.19 -12.62
N SER A 94 7.60 9.63 -13.40
CA SER A 94 6.16 9.72 -13.13
C SER A 94 5.79 9.07 -11.80
N PHE A 95 6.35 7.88 -11.53
CA PHE A 95 6.17 7.20 -10.25
C PHE A 95 6.68 8.04 -9.08
N SER A 96 7.88 8.61 -9.18
CA SER A 96 8.50 9.37 -8.09
C SER A 96 7.70 10.62 -7.74
N GLY A 97 7.19 11.35 -8.74
CA GLY A 97 6.32 12.50 -8.52
C GLY A 97 5.00 12.09 -7.84
N LEU A 98 4.38 11.02 -8.29
CA LEU A 98 3.12 10.52 -7.72
C LEU A 98 3.30 9.98 -6.29
N PHE A 99 4.40 9.25 -6.04
CA PHE A 99 4.77 8.77 -4.72
C PHE A 99 4.97 9.94 -3.76
N THR A 100 5.77 10.94 -4.17
CA THR A 100 6.03 12.13 -3.34
C THR A 100 4.75 12.88 -3.01
N LYS A 101 3.83 13.03 -3.97
CA LYS A 101 2.53 13.66 -3.74
C LYS A 101 1.67 12.91 -2.71
N ASN A 102 1.74 11.58 -2.66
CA ASN A 102 0.93 10.77 -1.76
C ASN A 102 1.59 10.53 -0.39
N VAL A 103 2.92 10.48 -0.33
CA VAL A 103 3.69 10.10 0.88
C VAL A 103 4.37 11.30 1.55
N GLY A 104 4.58 12.41 0.82
CA GLY A 104 5.26 13.61 1.30
C GLY A 104 6.78 13.54 1.31
N LYS A 105 7.37 12.41 0.85
CA LYS A 105 8.81 12.19 0.70
C LYS A 105 9.07 11.49 -0.62
N THR A 106 10.24 11.73 -1.22
CA THR A 106 10.63 11.00 -2.42
C THR A 106 10.84 9.51 -2.13
N PRO A 107 10.70 8.61 -3.12
CA PRO A 107 10.98 7.18 -2.93
C PRO A 107 12.39 6.91 -2.37
N SER A 108 13.39 7.67 -2.84
CA SER A 108 14.79 7.54 -2.39
C SER A 108 14.98 7.97 -0.93
N GLU A 109 14.39 9.09 -0.51
CA GLU A 109 14.41 9.52 0.90
C GLU A 109 13.71 8.51 1.79
N PHE A 110 12.57 7.98 1.35
CA PHE A 110 11.82 6.96 2.07
C PHE A 110 12.66 5.67 2.24
N LEU A 111 13.32 5.21 1.19
CA LEU A 111 14.22 4.06 1.23
C LEU A 111 15.41 4.29 2.18
N ASN A 112 16.08 5.45 2.07
CA ASN A 112 17.23 5.79 2.91
C ASN A 112 16.85 5.90 4.38
N PHE A 113 15.70 6.49 4.69
CA PHE A 113 15.17 6.55 6.04
C PHE A 113 14.94 5.15 6.62
N ASN A 114 14.35 4.23 5.83
CA ASN A 114 14.14 2.85 6.26
C ASN A 114 15.46 2.10 6.46
N LYS A 115 16.44 2.25 5.56
CA LYS A 115 17.77 1.66 5.70
C LYS A 115 18.48 2.14 6.96
N LYS A 116 18.43 3.45 7.22
CA LYS A 116 18.98 4.04 8.45
C LYS A 116 18.31 3.44 9.69
N ARG A 117 16.97 3.38 9.70
CA ARG A 117 16.21 2.78 10.81
C ARG A 117 16.58 1.31 11.05
N GLN A 118 16.76 0.52 9.99
CA GLN A 118 17.20 -0.88 10.11
C GLN A 118 18.61 -0.98 10.71
N ASN A 119 19.55 -0.14 10.25
CA ASN A 119 20.89 -0.08 10.83
C ASN A 119 20.89 0.37 12.30
N ASP A 120 20.04 1.33 12.67
CA ASP A 120 19.90 1.80 14.04
C ASP A 120 19.33 0.69 14.94
N VAL A 121 18.31 -0.04 14.49
CA VAL A 121 17.75 -1.21 15.21
C VAL A 121 18.79 -2.31 15.37
N GLN A 122 19.60 -2.58 14.34
CA GLN A 122 20.64 -3.60 14.39
C GLN A 122 21.81 -3.21 15.32
N SER A 123 22.22 -1.94 15.31
CA SER A 123 23.39 -1.46 16.06
C SER A 123 23.08 -1.09 17.51
N LYS A 124 21.84 -0.63 17.80
CA LYS A 124 21.41 -0.20 19.14
C LYS A 124 19.99 -0.69 19.44
N PRO A 125 19.76 -2.01 19.60
CA PRO A 125 18.41 -2.55 19.64
C PRO A 125 17.64 -2.10 20.89
N LEU A 126 18.33 -1.92 22.03
CA LEU A 126 17.72 -1.43 23.28
C LEU A 126 17.12 -0.03 23.17
N ALA A 127 17.56 0.80 22.23
CA ALA A 127 16.98 2.13 22.02
C ALA A 127 15.53 2.07 21.52
N PHE A 128 15.09 0.91 21.01
CA PHE A 128 13.74 0.69 20.48
C PHE A 128 12.86 -0.19 21.39
N VAL A 129 13.38 -0.59 22.55
CA VAL A 129 12.67 -1.40 23.55
C VAL A 129 12.39 -0.51 24.77
N PRO A 130 11.16 -0.47 25.30
CA PRO A 130 10.88 0.25 26.55
C PRO A 130 11.81 -0.20 27.69
N SER A 131 12.33 0.75 28.45
CA SER A 131 13.35 0.49 29.49
C SER A 131 12.89 -0.51 30.56
N CYS A 132 11.62 -0.45 30.98
CA CYS A 132 11.04 -1.38 31.95
C CYS A 132 11.02 -2.83 31.42
N TYR A 133 10.78 -3.02 30.13
CA TYR A 133 10.75 -4.33 29.48
C TYR A 133 12.17 -4.90 29.35
N ALA A 134 13.12 -4.05 28.91
CA ALA A 134 14.53 -4.44 28.84
C ALA A 134 15.09 -4.83 30.23
N PHE A 135 14.72 -4.09 31.28
CA PHE A 135 15.13 -4.37 32.65
C PHE A 135 14.55 -5.70 33.16
N MET A 136 13.25 -5.94 32.93
CA MET A 136 12.57 -7.19 33.35
C MET A 136 13.22 -8.44 32.76
N HIS A 137 13.78 -8.33 31.55
CA HIS A 137 14.47 -9.44 30.87
C HIS A 137 16.00 -9.44 31.09
N GLY A 138 16.55 -8.57 31.94
CA GLY A 138 17.98 -8.50 32.23
C GLY A 138 18.85 -7.97 31.07
N TRP A 139 18.25 -7.47 30.00
CA TRP A 139 18.96 -7.01 28.80
C TRP A 139 19.71 -5.69 28.99
N THR A 140 19.43 -4.96 30.07
CA THR A 140 20.18 -3.75 30.44
C THR A 140 21.57 -4.07 31.00
N GLU A 141 21.78 -5.30 31.49
CA GLU A 141 23.02 -5.76 32.12
C GLU A 141 23.80 -6.70 31.20
N ASN A 142 23.11 -7.48 30.36
CA ASN A 142 23.71 -8.35 29.33
C ASN A 142 23.31 -7.94 27.91
N SER A 143 24.25 -7.36 27.17
CA SER A 143 24.03 -6.78 25.82
C SER A 143 23.77 -7.81 24.71
N ASN A 144 23.81 -9.11 25.02
CA ASN A 144 23.65 -10.19 24.03
C ASN A 144 22.18 -10.55 23.75
N PHE A 145 21.21 -9.94 24.43
CA PHE A 145 19.77 -10.20 24.26
C PHE A 145 19.35 -11.68 24.41
N GLU A 146 20.20 -12.50 25.05
CA GLU A 146 19.81 -13.85 25.45
C GLU A 146 18.86 -13.76 26.64
N GLU A 147 17.82 -14.61 26.67
CA GLU A 147 16.96 -14.71 27.84
C GLU A 147 17.79 -15.21 29.02
N VAL A 148 17.86 -14.41 30.09
CA VAL A 148 18.37 -14.88 31.36
C VAL A 148 17.39 -15.93 31.88
N LYS A 149 17.74 -17.21 31.75
CA LYS A 149 16.95 -18.30 32.34
C LYS A 149 16.90 -18.07 33.85
N VAL A 150 15.69 -17.83 34.34
CA VAL A 150 15.34 -17.80 35.77
C VAL A 150 15.61 -19.17 36.39
#